data_AF-A0A4V1RZ07-F1
#
_entry.id   AF-A0A4V1RZ07-F1
#
_cell.length_a   1.000
_cell.length_b   1.000
_cell.length_c   1.000
_cell.angle_alpha   90.00
_cell.angle_beta   90.00
_cell.angle_gamma   90.00
#
_symmetry.space_group_name_H-M   'P 1'
#
loop_
_entity.id
_entity.type
_entity.pdbx_description
1 polymer ?
#
loop_
_entity_poly.entity_id
_entity_poly.type
_entity_poly.pdbx_seq_one_letter_code
_entity_poly.pdbx_strand_id
1 'polypeptide(L)'
;MARFPISAPLGAVLLAAADPEFDCVVEAIDIISCITSGEDIFLSIQSEQAQEEVENFRKELQRREGDIITYLSTIQQYTAENADRVNWCKQRKINMRNMKQALNIRRQLRGMCLKEKLLDEAPPADPQPFVPISPERAEQVLKCFLRGFALKTAMLAPDGSFVTVQGKHVVAIHPASVLHGQKKEAIMFLEHVYTNKNYAKKVSAIQATWIVEAMGGK
;
A
#
# COMPACT_ATOMS: atom_id res chain seq x y z
N MET A 1 7.02 10.85 22.45
CA MET A 1 7.80 11.52 21.37
C MET A 1 7.55 10.77 20.08
N ALA A 2 7.22 11.46 18.98
CA ALA A 2 7.03 10.84 17.68
C ALA A 2 8.38 10.31 17.17
N ARG A 3 8.53 8.97 17.07
CA ARG A 3 9.81 8.30 16.73
C ARG A 3 10.18 8.40 15.25
N PHE A 4 9.20 8.67 14.38
CA PHE A 4 9.38 8.70 12.92
C PHE A 4 8.68 9.94 12.32
N PRO A 5 9.22 10.55 11.25
CA PRO A 5 8.63 11.70 10.57
C PRO A 5 7.49 11.30 9.61
N ILE A 6 6.55 10.47 10.10
CA ILE A 6 5.39 9.97 9.35
C ILE A 6 4.12 10.13 10.21
N SER A 7 2.96 9.98 9.59
CA SER A 7 1.68 10.08 10.32
C SER A 7 1.57 8.98 11.39
N ALA A 8 0.83 9.25 12.47
CA ALA A 8 0.67 8.30 13.57
C ALA A 8 0.15 6.91 13.12
N PRO A 9 -0.83 6.78 12.20
CA PRO A 9 -1.23 5.47 11.66
C PRO A 9 -0.08 4.70 11.00
N LEU A 10 0.73 5.35 10.17
CA LEU A 10 1.86 4.70 9.49
C LEU A 10 3.00 4.37 10.48
N GLY A 11 3.20 5.20 11.50
CA GLY A 11 4.11 4.91 12.62
C GLY A 11 3.67 3.67 13.41
N ALA A 12 2.36 3.50 13.64
CA ALA A 12 1.82 2.32 14.29
C ALA A 12 2.03 1.05 13.44
N VAL A 13 1.84 1.14 12.10
CA VAL A 13 2.16 0.04 11.18
C VAL A 13 3.64 -0.34 11.28
N LEU A 14 4.54 0.64 11.27
CA LEU A 14 5.98 0.37 11.31
C LEU A 14 6.43 -0.29 12.62
N LEU A 15 5.82 0.10 13.74
CA LEU A 15 6.05 -0.54 15.04
C LEU A 15 5.47 -1.97 15.07
N ALA A 16 4.26 -2.16 14.55
CA ALA A 16 3.64 -3.48 14.45
C ALA A 16 4.43 -4.41 13.53
N ALA A 17 5.01 -3.89 12.45
CA ALA A 17 5.76 -4.70 11.50
C ALA A 17 6.97 -5.41 12.11
N ALA A 18 7.50 -4.91 13.23
CA ALA A 18 8.60 -5.50 13.98
C ALA A 18 8.17 -6.57 14.99
N ASP A 19 6.86 -6.75 15.20
CA ASP A 19 6.34 -7.85 16.01
C ASP A 19 6.59 -9.18 15.29
N PRO A 20 7.11 -10.23 15.97
CA PRO A 20 7.27 -11.56 15.39
C PRO A 20 6.00 -12.15 14.77
N GLU A 21 4.81 -11.69 15.16
CA GLU A 21 3.54 -12.05 14.51
C GLU A 21 3.55 -11.72 13.00
N PHE A 22 4.12 -10.57 12.62
CA PHE A 22 4.11 -10.07 11.25
C PHE A 22 5.47 -10.16 10.56
N ASP A 23 6.53 -9.79 11.29
CA ASP A 23 7.92 -9.81 10.84
C ASP A 23 8.09 -9.24 9.42
N CYS A 24 7.56 -8.04 9.15
CA CYS A 24 7.43 -7.48 7.80
C CYS A 24 7.91 -6.02 7.69
N VAL A 25 8.92 -5.65 8.48
CA VAL A 25 9.43 -4.27 8.57
C VAL A 25 9.93 -3.75 7.22
N VAL A 26 10.62 -4.59 6.44
CA VAL A 26 11.19 -4.18 5.15
C VAL A 26 10.07 -3.86 4.14
N GLU A 27 9.05 -4.71 4.07
CA GLU A 27 7.88 -4.48 3.23
C GLU A 27 7.08 -3.26 3.66
N ALA A 28 6.89 -3.08 4.98
CA ALA A 28 6.20 -1.91 5.52
C ALA A 28 6.93 -0.61 5.17
N ILE A 29 8.26 -0.56 5.30
CA ILE A 29 9.07 0.59 4.90
C ILE A 29 8.89 0.89 3.40
N ASP A 30 8.99 -0.14 2.55
CA ASP A 30 8.87 0.00 1.11
C ASP A 30 7.51 0.61 0.72
N ILE A 31 6.42 0.09 1.28
CA ILE A 31 5.06 0.60 1.05
C ILE A 31 4.89 2.02 1.58
N ILE A 32 5.27 2.28 2.85
CA ILE A 32 5.15 3.59 3.50
C ILE A 32 5.92 4.65 2.69
N SER A 33 7.10 4.30 2.17
CA SER A 33 7.92 5.22 1.38
C SER A 33 7.23 5.67 0.10
N CYS A 34 6.53 4.78 -0.61
CA CYS A 34 5.72 5.15 -1.77
C CYS A 34 4.56 6.07 -1.39
N ILE A 35 3.82 5.70 -0.34
CA ILE A 35 2.62 6.42 0.10
C ILE A 35 2.94 7.85 0.52
N THR A 36 4.11 8.07 1.13
CA THR A 36 4.53 9.36 1.71
C THR A 36 5.41 10.20 0.79
N SER A 37 5.68 9.73 -0.43
CA SER A 37 6.61 10.38 -1.37
C SER A 37 6.10 11.66 -2.03
N GLY A 38 4.85 12.06 -1.78
CA GLY A 38 4.21 13.25 -2.32
C GLY A 38 2.78 12.95 -2.77
N GLU A 39 2.44 13.39 -3.99
CA GLU A 39 1.28 12.86 -4.71
C GLU A 39 1.46 11.36 -5.03
N ASP A 40 0.45 10.73 -5.60
CA ASP A 40 0.53 9.31 -5.96
C ASP A 40 1.71 9.01 -6.91
N ILE A 41 2.34 7.84 -6.75
CA ILE A 41 3.42 7.42 -7.66
C ILE A 41 2.83 7.03 -9.02
N PHE A 42 1.56 6.63 -9.07
CA PHE A 42 0.86 6.34 -10.30
C PHE A 42 0.25 7.63 -10.86
N LEU A 43 0.67 8.02 -12.06
CA LEU A 43 0.08 9.17 -12.73
C LEU A 43 -1.35 8.83 -13.16
N SER A 44 -2.25 9.80 -13.00
CA SER A 44 -3.61 9.75 -13.52
C SER A 44 -3.59 9.84 -15.04
N ILE A 45 -4.43 9.05 -15.70
CA ILE A 45 -4.56 9.01 -17.15
C ILE A 45 -6.00 9.44 -17.46
N GLN A 46 -6.16 10.45 -18.33
CA GLN A 46 -7.47 11.01 -18.65
C GLN A 46 -8.09 10.41 -19.92
N SER A 47 -7.28 9.88 -20.84
CA SER A 47 -7.74 9.29 -22.10
C SER A 47 -7.90 7.78 -21.95
N GLU A 48 -9.06 7.25 -22.33
CA GLU A 48 -9.39 5.81 -22.29
C GLU A 48 -8.38 4.99 -23.13
N GLN A 49 -8.04 5.45 -24.34
CA GLN A 49 -7.05 4.77 -25.19
C GLN A 49 -5.67 4.69 -24.50
N ALA A 50 -5.23 5.78 -23.87
CA ALA A 50 -3.98 5.79 -23.14
C ALA A 50 -4.04 4.95 -21.85
N GLN A 51 -5.23 4.71 -21.31
CA GLN A 51 -5.43 3.89 -20.12
C GLN A 51 -5.25 2.41 -20.45
N GLU A 52 -5.84 1.92 -21.54
CA GLU A 52 -5.69 0.54 -22.00
C GLU A 52 -4.23 0.18 -22.31
N GLU A 53 -3.51 1.07 -23.00
CA GLU A 53 -2.08 0.89 -23.29
C GLU A 53 -1.25 0.74 -22.00
N VAL A 54 -1.51 1.59 -21.01
CA VAL A 54 -0.75 1.60 -19.75
C VAL A 54 -1.15 0.45 -18.84
N GLU A 55 -2.39 0.00 -18.91
CA GLU A 55 -2.86 -1.16 -18.17
C GLU A 55 -2.06 -2.41 -18.56
N ASN A 56 -1.72 -2.57 -19.84
CA ASN A 56 -0.83 -3.65 -20.28
C ASN A 56 0.54 -3.63 -19.60
N PHE A 57 1.14 -2.44 -19.41
CA PHE A 57 2.40 -2.31 -18.70
C PHE A 57 2.27 -2.42 -17.17
N ARG A 58 1.11 -2.04 -16.61
CA ARG A 58 0.86 -2.09 -15.16
C ARG A 58 0.37 -3.45 -14.67
N LYS A 59 -0.11 -4.35 -15.53
CA LYS A 59 -0.56 -5.71 -15.17
C LYS A 59 0.44 -6.47 -14.30
N GLU A 60 1.73 -6.34 -14.56
CA GLU A 60 2.80 -7.00 -13.79
C GLU A 60 3.00 -6.41 -12.38
N LEU A 61 2.57 -5.16 -12.17
CA LEU A 61 2.61 -4.47 -10.89
C LEU A 61 1.39 -4.75 -10.05
N GLN A 62 0.22 -4.88 -10.69
CA GLN A 62 -1.07 -5.04 -10.05
C GLN A 62 -1.12 -6.33 -9.23
N ARG A 63 -1.66 -6.21 -8.02
CA ARG A 63 -1.83 -7.33 -7.10
C ARG A 63 -3.28 -7.46 -6.72
N ARG A 64 -3.78 -8.71 -6.70
CA ARG A 64 -5.18 -9.03 -6.41
C ARG A 64 -5.57 -8.68 -4.97
N GLU A 65 -4.57 -8.60 -4.08
CA GLU A 65 -4.66 -8.18 -2.70
C GLU A 65 -4.94 -6.67 -2.57
N GLY A 66 -4.63 -5.90 -3.62
CA GLY A 66 -4.97 -4.48 -3.75
C GLY A 66 -3.79 -3.53 -3.82
N ASP A 67 -4.07 -2.25 -3.62
CA ASP A 67 -3.14 -1.15 -3.87
C ASP A 67 -1.91 -1.20 -2.96
N ILE A 68 -2.06 -1.64 -1.70
CA ILE A 68 -0.96 -1.69 -0.71
C ILE A 68 0.14 -2.64 -1.20
N ILE A 69 -0.23 -3.84 -1.65
CA ILE A 69 0.71 -4.83 -2.18
C ILE A 69 1.17 -4.44 -3.60
N THR A 70 0.35 -3.69 -4.34
CA THR A 70 0.75 -3.09 -5.63
C THR A 70 1.87 -2.05 -5.44
N TYR A 71 1.80 -1.20 -4.40
CA TYR A 71 2.90 -0.28 -4.05
C TYR A 71 4.20 -1.03 -3.74
N LEU A 72 4.11 -2.09 -2.93
CA LEU A 72 5.26 -2.95 -2.60
C LEU A 72 5.90 -3.53 -3.88
N SER A 73 5.08 -4.13 -4.73
CA SER A 73 5.54 -4.73 -6.00
C SER A 73 6.20 -3.70 -6.90
N THR A 74 5.65 -2.48 -6.91
CA THR A 74 6.13 -1.39 -7.78
C THR A 74 7.50 -0.89 -7.36
N ILE A 75 7.73 -0.65 -6.08
CA ILE A 75 9.05 -0.20 -5.61
C ILE A 75 10.11 -1.29 -5.74
N GLN A 76 9.76 -2.55 -5.46
CA GLN A 76 10.68 -3.69 -5.60
C GLN A 76 11.09 -3.91 -7.06
N GLN A 77 10.14 -3.90 -8.01
CA GLN A 77 10.46 -3.96 -9.44
C GLN A 77 11.27 -2.75 -9.90
N TYR A 78 10.92 -1.54 -9.44
CA TYR A 78 11.68 -0.33 -9.77
C TYR A 78 13.13 -0.40 -9.27
N THR A 79 13.37 -0.96 -8.08
CA THR A 79 14.73 -1.15 -7.55
C THR A 79 15.49 -2.27 -8.26
N ALA A 80 14.80 -3.28 -8.77
CA ALA A 80 15.39 -4.37 -9.55
C ALA A 80 15.77 -3.93 -10.98
N GLU A 81 15.02 -2.99 -11.56
CA GLU A 81 15.32 -2.38 -12.86
C GLU A 81 16.66 -1.65 -12.82
N ASN A 82 17.62 -2.11 -13.62
CA ASN A 82 18.99 -1.62 -13.66
C ASN A 82 19.43 -1.11 -15.05
N ALA A 83 18.60 -1.24 -16.08
CA ALA A 83 18.91 -0.84 -17.45
C ALA A 83 18.43 0.59 -17.73
N ASP A 84 17.10 0.82 -17.71
CA ASP A 84 16.53 2.13 -18.01
C ASP A 84 15.28 2.42 -17.18
N ARG A 85 15.52 2.94 -15.97
CA ARG A 85 14.44 3.38 -15.06
C ARG A 85 13.58 4.51 -15.64
N VAL A 86 14.14 5.35 -16.51
CA VAL A 86 13.38 6.48 -17.10
C VAL A 86 12.32 5.93 -18.05
N ASN A 87 12.71 5.04 -18.96
CA ASN A 87 11.77 4.38 -19.85
C ASN A 87 10.80 3.47 -19.07
N TRP A 88 11.27 2.74 -18.06
CA TRP A 88 10.43 1.90 -17.19
C TRP A 88 9.28 2.69 -16.55
N CYS A 89 9.60 3.86 -15.96
CA CYS A 89 8.59 4.75 -15.40
C CYS A 89 7.67 5.34 -16.48
N LYS A 90 8.21 5.71 -17.64
CA LYS A 90 7.44 6.32 -18.74
C LYS A 90 6.37 5.35 -19.28
N GLN A 91 6.74 4.10 -19.54
CA GLN A 91 5.84 3.05 -20.04
C GLN A 91 4.71 2.76 -19.04
N ARG A 92 5.03 2.71 -17.75
CA ARG A 92 4.06 2.42 -16.66
C ARG A 92 3.36 3.67 -16.13
N LYS A 93 3.59 4.84 -16.72
CA LYS A 93 3.11 6.15 -16.23
C LYS A 93 3.33 6.32 -14.73
N ILE A 94 4.55 6.06 -14.27
CA ILE A 94 4.96 6.25 -12.89
C ILE A 94 5.68 7.58 -12.77
N ASN A 95 5.37 8.33 -11.71
CA ASN A 95 5.98 9.60 -11.40
C ASN A 95 7.42 9.40 -10.92
N MET A 96 8.39 9.66 -11.80
CA MET A 96 9.82 9.51 -11.51
C MET A 96 10.28 10.37 -10.31
N ARG A 97 9.72 11.57 -10.13
CA ARG A 97 10.07 12.44 -9.00
C ARG A 97 9.63 11.81 -7.68
N ASN A 98 8.40 11.29 -7.62
CA ASN A 98 7.88 10.65 -6.42
C ASN A 98 8.61 9.33 -6.14
N MET A 99 8.98 8.56 -7.18
CA MET A 99 9.82 7.36 -6.97
C MET A 99 11.20 7.67 -6.40
N LYS A 100 11.88 8.72 -6.88
CA LYS A 100 13.16 9.17 -6.29
C LYS A 100 12.97 9.59 -4.83
N GLN A 101 11.87 10.28 -4.52
CA GLN A 101 11.55 10.67 -3.16
C GLN A 101 11.22 9.45 -2.28
N ALA A 102 10.50 8.46 -2.78
CA ALA A 102 10.23 7.20 -2.10
C ALA A 102 11.54 6.48 -1.73
N LEU A 103 12.51 6.38 -2.65
CA LEU A 103 13.83 5.80 -2.33
C LEU A 103 14.59 6.57 -1.25
N ASN A 104 14.48 7.89 -1.21
CA ASN A 104 15.08 8.70 -0.15
C ASN A 104 14.42 8.44 1.21
N ILE A 105 13.09 8.40 1.25
CA ILE A 105 12.31 8.10 2.46
C ILE A 105 12.60 6.67 2.93
N ARG A 106 12.63 5.69 2.03
CA ARG A 106 13.00 4.29 2.30
C ARG A 106 14.36 4.20 2.98
N ARG A 107 15.37 4.91 2.45
CA ARG A 107 16.72 4.96 3.06
C ARG A 107 16.68 5.53 4.48
N GLN A 108 15.95 6.63 4.69
CA GLN A 108 15.82 7.24 6.01
C GLN A 108 15.10 6.32 7.01
N LEU A 109 13.97 5.74 6.61
CA LEU A 109 13.20 4.82 7.45
C LEU A 109 13.99 3.56 7.81
N ARG A 110 14.75 2.97 6.88
CA ARG A 110 15.66 1.86 7.19
C ARG A 110 16.68 2.23 8.26
N GLY A 111 17.35 3.38 8.11
CA GLY A 111 18.31 3.87 9.10
C GLY A 111 17.68 4.13 10.47
N MET A 112 16.47 4.68 10.52
CA MET A 112 15.73 4.88 11.77
C MET A 112 15.31 3.54 12.40
N CYS A 113 14.82 2.59 11.62
CA CYS A 113 14.42 1.27 12.13
C CYS A 113 15.60 0.49 12.71
N LEU A 114 16.78 0.59 12.11
CA LEU A 114 18.02 0.02 12.68
C LEU A 114 18.37 0.67 14.02
N LYS A 115 18.34 2.01 14.07
CA LYS A 115 18.63 2.76 15.31
C LYS A 115 17.65 2.42 16.43
N GLU A 116 16.38 2.26 16.10
CA GLU A 116 15.30 1.94 17.04
C GLU A 116 15.16 0.43 17.33
N LYS A 117 16.05 -0.41 16.78
CA LYS A 117 16.03 -1.89 16.93
C LYS A 117 14.73 -2.55 16.46
N LEU A 118 14.12 -2.00 15.43
CA LEU A 118 13.04 -2.64 14.67
C LEU A 118 13.59 -3.54 13.56
N LEU A 119 14.85 -3.35 13.18
CA LEU A 119 15.62 -4.23 12.30
C LEU A 119 16.90 -4.62 13.03
N ASP A 120 17.24 -5.91 13.01
CA ASP A 120 18.50 -6.40 13.57
C ASP A 120 19.70 -6.04 12.68
N GLU A 121 19.50 -6.11 11.36
CA GLU A 121 20.52 -5.83 10.36
C GLU A 121 20.00 -4.99 9.20
N ALA A 122 20.93 -4.29 8.54
CA ALA A 122 20.59 -3.45 7.41
C ALA A 122 20.14 -4.32 6.23
N PRO A 123 18.98 -4.03 5.60
CA PRO A 123 18.54 -4.79 4.44
C PRO A 123 19.57 -4.70 3.29
N PRO A 124 19.67 -5.74 2.44
CA PRO A 124 20.57 -5.74 1.29
C PRO A 124 20.42 -4.50 0.40
N ALA A 125 21.54 -4.07 -0.18
CA ALA A 125 21.56 -2.96 -1.12
C ALA A 125 20.90 -3.34 -2.46
N ASP A 126 20.24 -2.37 -3.10
CA ASP A 126 19.71 -2.58 -4.46
C ASP A 126 20.86 -2.61 -5.50
N PRO A 127 20.68 -3.25 -6.67
CA PRO A 127 19.49 -3.98 -7.09
C PRO A 127 19.41 -5.36 -6.42
N GLN A 128 18.20 -5.74 -6.04
CA GLN A 128 17.85 -7.10 -5.61
C GLN A 128 16.98 -7.73 -6.68
N PRO A 129 17.09 -9.04 -6.96
CA PRO A 129 16.16 -9.74 -7.84
C PRO A 129 14.72 -9.54 -7.35
N PHE A 130 13.82 -9.19 -8.27
CA PHE A 130 12.41 -9.10 -7.92
C PHE A 130 11.83 -10.50 -7.77
N VAL A 131 11.33 -10.81 -6.57
CA VAL A 131 10.53 -12.00 -6.30
C VAL A 131 9.21 -11.54 -5.70
N PRO A 132 8.06 -11.83 -6.34
CA PRO A 132 6.77 -11.46 -5.77
C PRO A 132 6.55 -12.23 -4.46
N ILE A 133 6.05 -11.53 -3.44
CA ILE A 133 5.71 -12.18 -2.17
C ILE A 133 4.58 -13.20 -2.36
N SER A 134 4.56 -14.24 -1.52
CA SER A 134 3.48 -15.23 -1.53
C SER A 134 2.16 -14.60 -1.05
N PRO A 135 1.00 -15.19 -1.39
CA PRO A 135 -0.30 -14.74 -0.89
C PRO A 135 -0.33 -14.66 0.65
N GLU A 136 0.21 -15.65 1.34
CA GLU A 136 0.25 -15.73 2.81
C GLU A 136 1.07 -14.57 3.40
N ARG A 137 2.22 -14.27 2.79
CA ARG A 137 3.03 -13.12 3.19
C ARG A 137 2.31 -11.80 2.94
N ALA A 138 1.57 -11.70 1.84
CA ALA A 138 0.75 -10.52 1.56
C ALA A 138 -0.36 -10.34 2.61
N GLU A 139 -1.01 -11.41 3.05
CA GLU A 139 -1.97 -11.36 4.16
C GLU A 139 -1.34 -10.83 5.45
N GLN A 140 -0.12 -11.30 5.80
CA GLN A 140 0.58 -10.81 6.99
C GLN A 140 0.89 -9.31 6.91
N VAL A 141 1.34 -8.83 5.75
CA VAL A 141 1.55 -7.39 5.52
C VAL A 141 0.23 -6.62 5.67
N LEU A 142 -0.88 -7.13 5.15
CA LEU A 142 -2.18 -6.47 5.28
C LEU A 142 -2.70 -6.45 6.72
N LYS A 143 -2.54 -7.54 7.48
CA LYS A 143 -2.87 -7.59 8.91
C LYS A 143 -2.01 -6.63 9.73
N CYS A 144 -0.73 -6.51 9.40
CA CYS A 144 0.15 -5.50 9.98
C CYS A 144 -0.37 -4.07 9.71
N PHE A 145 -0.75 -3.76 8.46
CA PHE A 145 -1.33 -2.45 8.14
C PHE A 145 -2.66 -2.20 8.89
N LEU A 146 -3.47 -3.23 9.12
CA LEU A 146 -4.69 -3.11 9.92
C LEU A 146 -4.43 -2.63 11.35
N ARG A 147 -3.26 -2.89 11.95
CA ARG A 147 -2.91 -2.34 13.27
C ARG A 147 -2.89 -0.81 13.30
N GLY A 148 -2.52 -0.17 12.19
CA GLY A 148 -2.57 1.30 12.06
C GLY A 148 -3.88 1.83 11.48
N PHE A 149 -4.67 0.99 10.81
CA PHE A 149 -5.80 1.41 9.96
C PHE A 149 -7.11 0.66 10.25
N ALA A 150 -7.27 0.01 11.41
CA ALA A 150 -8.47 -0.75 11.78
C ALA A 150 -9.77 0.06 11.63
N LEU A 151 -9.71 1.36 11.93
CA LEU A 151 -10.83 2.30 11.79
C LEU A 151 -11.16 2.69 10.34
N LYS A 152 -10.24 2.47 9.41
CA LYS A 152 -10.42 2.73 7.97
C LYS A 152 -10.70 1.44 7.22
N THR A 153 -11.77 0.79 7.65
CA THR A 153 -12.26 -0.47 7.07
C THR A 153 -13.73 -0.32 6.66
N ALA A 154 -14.15 -1.08 5.64
CA ALA A 154 -15.52 -1.14 5.18
C ALA A 154 -15.91 -2.58 4.81
N MET A 155 -17.18 -2.92 5.02
CA MET A 155 -17.75 -4.23 4.68
C MET A 155 -18.73 -4.10 3.51
N LEU A 156 -18.82 -5.13 2.69
CA LEU A 156 -19.80 -5.22 1.62
C LEU A 156 -21.19 -5.47 2.22
N ALA A 157 -22.11 -4.55 1.97
CA ALA A 157 -23.50 -4.67 2.36
C ALA A 157 -24.31 -5.51 1.33
N PRO A 158 -25.49 -6.03 1.70
CA PRO A 158 -26.32 -6.84 0.79
C PRO A 158 -26.78 -6.13 -0.48
N ASP A 159 -26.86 -4.80 -0.45
CA ASP A 159 -27.17 -3.96 -1.63
C ASP A 159 -25.96 -3.77 -2.57
N GLY A 160 -24.82 -4.38 -2.24
CA GLY A 160 -23.57 -4.31 -2.98
C GLY A 160 -22.75 -3.05 -2.72
N SER A 161 -23.16 -2.16 -1.81
CA SER A 161 -22.37 -1.00 -1.40
C SER A 161 -21.30 -1.38 -0.36
N PHE A 162 -20.19 -0.64 -0.29
CA PHE A 162 -19.28 -0.76 0.84
C PHE A 162 -19.68 0.23 1.92
N VAL A 163 -19.80 -0.24 3.16
CA VAL A 163 -20.18 0.58 4.31
C VAL A 163 -19.06 0.53 5.34
N THR A 164 -18.56 1.70 5.73
CA THR A 164 -17.46 1.80 6.71
C THR A 164 -17.87 1.18 8.05
N VAL A 165 -16.97 0.41 8.66
CA VAL A 165 -17.24 -0.25 9.94
C VAL A 165 -17.46 0.80 11.03
N GLN A 166 -16.58 1.81 11.06
CA GLN A 166 -16.74 3.00 11.87
C GLN A 166 -17.60 4.04 11.15
N GLY A 167 -18.57 4.63 11.84
CA GLY A 167 -19.41 5.71 11.30
C GLY A 167 -20.52 5.27 10.34
N LYS A 168 -20.47 4.05 9.80
CA LYS A 168 -21.52 3.48 8.92
C LYS A 168 -21.81 4.32 7.68
N HIS A 169 -20.78 4.93 7.09
CA HIS A 169 -20.92 5.71 5.86
C HIS A 169 -20.74 4.82 4.63
N VAL A 170 -21.58 5.01 3.62
CA VAL A 170 -21.39 4.39 2.30
C VAL A 170 -20.16 4.99 1.63
N VAL A 171 -19.27 4.14 1.11
CA VAL A 171 -18.04 4.50 0.41
C VAL A 171 -17.92 3.71 -0.90
N ALA A 172 -17.36 4.34 -1.93
CA ALA A 172 -17.01 3.69 -3.19
C ALA A 172 -15.49 3.51 -3.30
N ILE A 173 -15.03 2.43 -3.92
CA ILE A 173 -13.61 2.26 -4.25
C ILE A 173 -13.26 3.25 -5.37
N HIS A 174 -12.23 4.07 -5.15
CA HIS A 174 -11.80 5.08 -6.11
C HIS A 174 -11.40 4.45 -7.47
N PRO A 175 -11.71 5.06 -8.62
CA PRO A 175 -11.39 4.52 -9.96
C PRO A 175 -9.91 4.20 -10.22
N ALA A 176 -9.01 4.88 -9.51
CA ALA A 176 -7.57 4.64 -9.63
C ALA A 176 -7.08 3.36 -8.90
N SER A 177 -7.91 2.73 -8.07
CA SER A 177 -7.55 1.52 -7.34
C SER A 177 -7.61 0.29 -8.25
N VAL A 178 -6.70 -0.66 -8.04
CA VAL A 178 -6.74 -1.97 -8.74
C VAL A 178 -7.97 -2.81 -8.35
N LEU A 179 -8.63 -2.45 -7.25
CA LEU A 179 -9.87 -3.07 -6.79
C LEU A 179 -11.14 -2.34 -7.24
N HIS A 180 -11.02 -1.33 -8.10
CA HIS A 180 -12.20 -0.64 -8.63
C HIS A 180 -13.15 -1.63 -9.32
N GLY A 181 -14.45 -1.51 -9.02
CA GLY A 181 -15.48 -2.43 -9.53
C GLY A 181 -15.53 -3.81 -8.84
N GLN A 182 -14.52 -4.19 -8.04
CA GLN A 182 -14.50 -5.50 -7.38
C GLN A 182 -15.37 -5.53 -6.12
N LYS A 183 -16.02 -6.67 -5.87
CA LYS A 183 -16.85 -6.93 -4.68
C LYS A 183 -16.13 -7.92 -3.77
N LYS A 184 -15.32 -7.40 -2.87
CA LYS A 184 -14.65 -8.15 -1.78
C LYS A 184 -15.52 -8.09 -0.53
N GLU A 185 -15.44 -9.09 0.34
CA GLU A 185 -16.26 -9.11 1.58
C GLU A 185 -15.98 -7.91 2.49
N ALA A 186 -14.71 -7.50 2.57
CA ALA A 186 -14.26 -6.35 3.32
C ALA A 186 -13.03 -5.72 2.66
N ILE A 187 -12.83 -4.43 2.93
CA ILE A 187 -11.70 -3.65 2.43
C ILE A 187 -11.10 -2.81 3.55
N MET A 188 -9.78 -2.62 3.49
CA MET A 188 -9.04 -1.57 4.19
C MET A 188 -8.68 -0.47 3.20
N PHE A 189 -8.67 0.79 3.65
CA PHE A 189 -8.24 1.92 2.84
C PHE A 189 -7.39 2.88 3.66
N LEU A 190 -6.38 3.49 3.04
CA LEU A 190 -5.46 4.37 3.77
C LEU A 190 -5.90 5.83 3.73
N GLU A 191 -6.64 6.20 2.68
CA GLU A 191 -7.09 7.56 2.41
C GLU A 191 -8.59 7.58 2.12
N HIS A 192 -9.21 8.69 2.50
CA HIS A 192 -10.62 8.97 2.31
C HIS A 192 -10.73 10.33 1.63
N VAL A 193 -11.48 10.40 0.53
CA VAL A 193 -11.63 11.62 -0.26
C VAL A 193 -13.11 11.85 -0.50
N TYR A 194 -13.58 13.04 -0.12
CA TYR A 194 -14.95 13.48 -0.37
C TYR A 194 -14.95 14.52 -1.48
N THR A 195 -15.54 14.16 -2.63
CA THR A 195 -15.81 15.09 -3.73
C THR A 195 -17.32 15.12 -3.98
N ASN A 196 -17.77 14.49 -5.07
CA ASN A 196 -19.20 14.28 -5.37
C ASN A 196 -19.73 13.00 -4.71
N LYS A 197 -18.83 12.06 -4.42
CA LYS A 197 -19.10 10.83 -3.69
C LYS A 197 -18.00 10.62 -2.66
N ASN A 198 -18.33 9.82 -1.66
CA ASN A 198 -17.38 9.33 -0.69
C ASN A 198 -16.50 8.24 -1.34
N TYR A 199 -15.20 8.48 -1.49
CA TYR A 199 -14.25 7.53 -2.06
C TYR A 199 -13.18 7.04 -1.08
N ALA A 200 -12.95 5.72 -1.09
CA ALA A 200 -11.81 5.06 -0.48
C ALA A 200 -10.65 4.98 -1.49
N LYS A 201 -9.45 5.40 -1.06
CA LYS A 201 -8.22 5.35 -1.85
C LYS A 201 -7.16 4.48 -1.17
N LYS A 202 -6.24 3.93 -1.97
CA LYS A 202 -5.18 3.01 -1.53
C LYS A 202 -5.80 1.81 -0.82
N VAL A 203 -6.62 1.09 -1.56
CA VAL A 203 -7.55 0.07 -1.07
C VAL A 203 -6.95 -1.32 -1.20
N SER A 204 -7.06 -2.13 -0.16
CA SER A 204 -6.71 -3.54 -0.18
C SER A 204 -7.84 -4.41 0.37
N ALA A 205 -7.98 -5.61 -0.20
CA ALA A 205 -8.94 -6.61 0.22
C ALA A 205 -8.49 -7.22 1.56
N ILE A 206 -9.41 -7.38 2.50
CA ILE A 206 -9.16 -8.00 3.80
C ILE A 206 -10.29 -8.97 4.13
N GLN A 207 -10.07 -9.83 5.12
CA GLN A 207 -11.13 -10.66 5.67
C GLN A 207 -11.89 -9.91 6.76
N ALA A 208 -13.21 -10.13 6.86
CA ALA A 208 -14.03 -9.46 7.87
C ALA A 208 -13.60 -9.83 9.30
N THR A 209 -13.13 -11.06 9.51
CA THR A 209 -12.59 -11.57 10.78
C THR A 209 -11.40 -10.75 11.27
N TRP A 210 -10.50 -10.33 10.37
CA TRP A 210 -9.30 -9.56 10.74
C TRP A 210 -9.63 -8.18 11.32
N ILE A 211 -10.79 -7.61 10.96
CA ILE A 211 -11.23 -6.31 11.52
C ILE A 211 -11.53 -6.46 13.00
N VAL A 212 -12.19 -7.56 13.39
CA VAL A 212 -12.52 -7.83 14.80
C VAL A 212 -11.26 -8.05 15.62
N GLU A 213 -10.32 -8.85 15.09
CA GLU A 213 -9.01 -9.09 15.69
C GLU A 213 -8.23 -7.78 15.91
N ALA A 214 -8.20 -6.91 14.89
CA ALA A 214 -7.49 -5.62 14.95
C ALA A 214 -8.12 -4.62 15.92
N MET A 215 -9.44 -4.69 16.14
CA MET A 215 -10.19 -3.82 17.06
C MET A 215 -10.19 -4.32 18.51
N GLY A 216 -9.46 -5.38 18.82
CA GLY A 216 -9.34 -5.93 20.19
C GLY A 216 -10.44 -6.91 20.57
N GLY A 217 -11.12 -7.52 19.59
CA GLY A 217 -11.98 -8.68 19.84
C GLY A 217 -11.13 -9.87 20.28
N LYS A 218 -11.24 -10.23 21.56
CA LYS A 218 -10.82 -11.54 22.06
C LYS A 218 -11.78 -12.62 21.59
#